data_AF-A0A8T5P5E2-F1
#
_entry.id   AF-A0A8T5P5E2-F1
#
_cell.length_a   1.000
_cell.length_b   1.000
_cell.length_c   1.000
_cell.angle_alpha   90.00
_cell.angle_beta   90.00
_cell.angle_gamma   90.00
#
_symmetry.space_group_name_H-M   'P 1'
#
loop_
_entity.id
_entity.type
_entity.pdbx_description
1 polymer ?
#
loop_
_entity_poly.entity_id
_entity_poly.type
_entity_poly.pdbx_seq_one_letter_code
_entity_poly.pdbx_strand_id
1 'polypeptide(L)'
;MPKREDIHKVLIIGSGPILIGQAAEFDYSGTQACKALRQLGYEIVLVNSNPATIMTDPGMADRTYLEPLNAEMLEKIIGKERPDAVLPNLGGQNGLNLTLELYKKGVLEKYGVKILGVQADAIERG
;
A
#
# COMPACT_ATOMS: atom_id res chain seq x y z
N MET A 1 15.45 -8.63 10.81
CA MET A 1 14.49 -9.65 11.29
C MET A 1 14.21 -10.62 10.15
N PRO A 2 14.03 -11.91 10.42
CA PRO A 2 13.64 -12.88 9.39
C PRO A 2 12.27 -12.55 8.79
N LYS A 3 11.94 -13.16 7.65
CA LYS A 3 10.61 -13.07 7.02
C LYS A 3 9.52 -13.44 8.05
N ARG A 4 8.38 -12.75 7.99
CA ARG A 4 7.21 -13.10 8.78
C ARG A 4 6.44 -14.22 8.08
N GLU A 5 6.14 -15.27 8.81
CA GLU A 5 5.39 -16.43 8.30
C GLU A 5 3.87 -16.26 8.45
N ASP A 6 3.42 -15.26 9.21
CA ASP A 6 2.00 -14.96 9.42
C ASP A 6 1.40 -13.99 8.39
N ILE A 7 2.19 -13.61 7.38
CA ILE A 7 1.81 -12.67 6.32
C ILE A 7 2.19 -13.30 4.99
N HIS A 8 1.22 -13.39 4.08
CA HIS A 8 1.41 -13.92 2.75
C HIS A 8 1.08 -12.89 1.68
N LYS A 9 0.08 -12.03 1.91
CA LYS A 9 -0.37 -11.01 0.97
C LYS A 9 -0.25 -9.60 1.54
N VAL A 10 0.42 -8.72 0.81
CA VAL A 10 0.69 -7.34 1.21
C VAL A 10 0.03 -6.37 0.24
N LEU A 11 -0.73 -5.42 0.78
CA LEU A 11 -1.26 -4.26 0.08
C LEU A 11 -0.25 -3.10 0.16
N ILE A 12 0.13 -2.58 -1.00
CA ILE A 12 0.90 -1.34 -1.14
C ILE A 12 -0.04 -0.25 -1.64
N ILE A 13 -0.03 0.90 -0.96
CA ILE A 13 -0.74 2.11 -1.40
C ILE A 13 0.28 3.07 -1.99
N GLY A 14 0.16 3.34 -3.29
CA GLY A 14 0.99 4.30 -4.02
C GLY A 14 0.68 5.75 -3.63
N SER A 15 1.46 6.68 -4.16
CA SER A 15 1.33 8.11 -3.85
C SER A 15 0.22 8.82 -4.63
N GLY A 16 -0.18 8.27 -5.78
CA GLY A 16 -1.08 8.93 -6.72
C GLY A 16 -0.33 9.84 -7.69
N PRO A 17 -0.99 10.88 -8.24
CA PRO A 17 -0.35 11.77 -9.21
C PRO A 17 0.84 12.51 -8.60
N ILE A 18 1.78 12.89 -9.46
CA ILE A 18 2.93 13.71 -9.07
C ILE A 18 2.46 15.13 -8.72
N LEU A 19 2.81 15.58 -7.52
CA LEU A 19 2.56 16.93 -7.00
C LEU A 19 3.87 17.55 -6.50
N ILE A 20 3.90 18.88 -6.37
CA ILE A 20 5.03 19.56 -5.72
C ILE A 20 5.14 19.04 -4.28
N GLY A 21 6.30 18.51 -3.92
CA GLY A 21 6.55 17.90 -2.61
C GLY A 21 6.14 16.43 -2.49
N GLN A 22 5.57 15.83 -3.54
CA GLN A 22 5.27 14.40 -3.60
C GLN A 22 5.40 13.90 -5.05
N ALA A 23 6.60 13.44 -5.43
CA ALA A 23 6.93 13.18 -6.83
C ALA A 23 7.43 11.74 -7.08
N ALA A 24 8.36 11.59 -8.03
CA ALA A 24 8.81 10.30 -8.57
C ALA A 24 9.56 9.42 -7.55
N GLU A 25 10.00 9.98 -6.43
CA GLU A 25 10.64 9.25 -5.33
C GLU A 25 9.77 8.10 -4.80
N PHE A 26 8.44 8.25 -4.87
CA PHE A 26 7.50 7.22 -4.45
C PHE A 26 7.29 6.12 -5.48
N ASP A 27 7.43 6.42 -6.77
CA ASP A 27 7.48 5.37 -7.81
C ASP A 27 8.75 4.52 -7.65
N TYR A 28 9.90 5.18 -7.45
CA TYR A 28 11.15 4.50 -7.17
C TYR A 28 11.04 3.61 -5.92
N SER A 29 10.57 4.17 -4.81
CA SER A 29 10.44 3.46 -3.53
C SER A 29 9.43 2.31 -3.61
N GLY A 30 8.28 2.55 -4.23
CA GLY A 30 7.25 1.54 -4.50
C GLY A 30 7.77 0.38 -5.33
N THR A 31 8.49 0.69 -6.41
CA THR A 31 9.13 -0.31 -7.28
C THR A 31 10.13 -1.18 -6.51
N GLN A 32 10.98 -0.57 -5.69
CA GLN A 32 11.96 -1.32 -4.90
C GLN A 32 11.28 -2.23 -3.87
N ALA A 33 10.21 -1.77 -3.23
CA ALA A 33 9.46 -2.59 -2.31
C ALA A 33 8.76 -3.76 -2.99
N CYS A 34 8.18 -3.56 -4.18
CA CYS A 34 7.59 -4.64 -4.95
C CYS A 34 8.63 -5.73 -5.25
N LYS A 35 9.83 -5.34 -5.67
CA LYS A 35 10.94 -6.28 -5.92
C LYS A 35 11.37 -7.02 -4.66
N ALA A 36 11.55 -6.31 -3.55
CA ALA A 36 11.98 -6.89 -2.29
C ALA A 36 10.94 -7.88 -1.72
N LEU A 37 9.66 -7.52 -1.72
CA LEU A 37 8.58 -8.39 -1.26
C LEU A 37 8.43 -9.63 -2.15
N ARG A 38 8.57 -9.48 -3.46
CA ARG A 38 8.52 -10.61 -4.40
C ARG A 38 9.67 -11.59 -4.17
N GLN A 39 10.89 -11.10 -3.93
CA GLN A 39 12.03 -11.96 -3.61
C GLN A 39 11.84 -12.75 -2.31
N LEU A 40 11.07 -12.20 -1.37
CA LEU A 40 10.69 -12.88 -0.14
C LEU A 40 9.46 -13.79 -0.32
N GLY A 41 8.84 -13.83 -1.50
CA GLY A 41 7.69 -14.69 -1.81
C GLY A 41 6.39 -14.21 -1.18
N TYR A 42 6.17 -12.90 -1.05
CA TYR A 42 4.85 -12.34 -0.74
C TYR A 42 4.04 -12.14 -2.02
N GLU A 43 2.73 -12.33 -1.94
CA GLU A 43 1.78 -11.85 -2.94
C GLU A 43 1.56 -10.35 -2.74
N ILE A 44 1.60 -9.58 -3.83
CA ILE A 44 1.60 -8.12 -3.79
C ILE A 44 0.35 -7.61 -4.49
N VAL A 45 -0.46 -6.87 -3.75
CA VAL A 45 -1.55 -6.05 -4.29
C VAL A 45 -1.09 -4.61 -4.25
N LEU A 46 -1.06 -3.95 -5.40
CA LEU A 46 -0.71 -2.55 -5.51
C LEU A 46 -1.91 -1.73 -5.96
N VAL A 47 -2.12 -0.58 -5.32
CA VAL A 47 -3.09 0.43 -5.77
C VAL A 47 -2.37 1.75 -5.97
N ASN A 48 -2.48 2.33 -7.16
CA ASN A 48 -1.95 3.66 -7.45
C ASN A 48 -2.79 4.31 -8.56
N SER A 49 -3.17 5.58 -8.43
CA SER A 49 -3.97 6.26 -9.47
C SER A 49 -3.12 6.82 -10.61
N ASN A 50 -1.79 6.84 -10.48
CA ASN A 50 -0.89 7.37 -11.49
C ASN A 50 -0.45 6.28 -12.48
N PRO A 51 -0.87 6.33 -13.76
CA PRO A 51 -0.49 5.34 -14.76
C PRO A 51 0.94 5.51 -15.28
N ALA A 52 1.60 6.65 -15.00
CA ALA A 52 2.95 6.93 -15.46
C ALA A 52 4.00 6.51 -14.43
N THR A 53 3.88 5.29 -13.87
CA THR A 53 4.79 4.77 -12.85
C THR A 53 5.25 3.36 -13.16
N ILE A 54 6.54 3.08 -12.93
CA ILE A 54 7.10 1.74 -13.11
C ILE A 54 6.51 0.75 -12.11
N MET A 55 6.15 1.21 -10.91
CA MET A 55 5.51 0.35 -9.91
C MET A 55 4.18 -0.25 -10.41
N THR A 56 3.48 0.44 -11.32
CA THR A 56 2.23 -0.02 -11.92
C THR A 56 2.40 -0.87 -13.18
N ASP A 57 3.64 -1.10 -13.64
CA ASP A 57 3.88 -1.93 -14.82
C ASP A 57 3.41 -3.38 -14.60
N PRO A 58 2.93 -4.06 -15.66
CA PRO A 58 2.60 -5.47 -15.60
C PRO A 58 3.79 -6.29 -15.07
N GLY A 59 3.52 -7.14 -14.08
CA GLY A 59 4.53 -8.02 -13.49
C GLY A 59 5.34 -7.41 -12.35
N MET A 60 5.11 -6.15 -11.96
CA MET A 60 5.72 -5.58 -10.76
C MET A 60 5.04 -6.07 -9.48
N ALA A 61 3.71 -6.02 -9.45
CA ALA A 61 2.86 -6.64 -8.43
C ALA A 61 2.12 -7.86 -9.02
N ASP A 62 1.55 -8.71 -8.16
CA ASP A 62 0.68 -9.80 -8.62
C ASP A 62 -0.67 -9.26 -9.08
N ARG A 63 -1.13 -8.18 -8.43
CA ARG A 63 -2.32 -7.43 -8.83
C ARG A 63 -2.05 -5.94 -8.73
N THR A 64 -2.28 -5.23 -9.83
CA THR A 64 -2.16 -3.77 -9.90
C THR A 64 -3.52 -3.16 -10.19
N TYR A 65 -3.90 -2.18 -9.38
CA TYR A 65 -5.12 -1.38 -9.51
C TYR A 65 -4.77 0.06 -9.86
N LEU A 66 -5.11 0.47 -11.08
CA LEU A 66 -5.07 1.86 -11.53
C LEU A 66 -6.39 2.56 -11.18
N GLU A 67 -6.59 2.78 -9.88
CA GLU A 67 -7.86 3.25 -9.32
C GLU A 67 -7.66 4.50 -8.45
N PRO A 68 -8.70 5.32 -8.23
CA PRO A 68 -8.63 6.47 -7.34
C PRO A 68 -8.18 6.08 -5.91
N LEU A 69 -7.26 6.86 -5.36
CA LEU A 69 -6.77 6.69 -4.01
C LEU A 69 -7.70 7.37 -3.00
N ASN A 70 -8.77 6.67 -2.64
CA ASN A 70 -9.72 7.07 -1.60
C ASN A 70 -10.15 5.86 -0.76
N ALA A 71 -10.66 6.11 0.45
CA ALA A 71 -10.99 5.04 1.39
C ALA A 71 -12.10 4.09 0.88
N GLU A 72 -13.08 4.57 0.12
CA GLU A 72 -14.14 3.73 -0.44
C GLU A 72 -13.57 2.70 -1.42
N MET A 73 -12.71 3.16 -2.34
CA MET A 73 -12.08 2.30 -3.32
C MET A 73 -11.11 1.32 -2.66
N LEU A 74 -10.30 1.80 -1.71
CA LEU A 74 -9.40 0.94 -0.95
C LEU A 74 -10.16 -0.12 -0.13
N GLU A 75 -11.31 0.22 0.48
CA GLU A 75 -12.15 -0.78 1.16
C GLU A 75 -12.66 -1.85 0.19
N LYS A 76 -13.10 -1.47 -1.01
CA LYS A 76 -13.53 -2.44 -2.04
C LYS A 76 -12.40 -3.38 -2.43
N ILE A 77 -11.19 -2.84 -2.63
CA ILE A 77 -10.00 -3.63 -2.99
C ILE A 77 -9.60 -4.54 -1.84
N ILE A 78 -9.56 -4.05 -0.59
CA ILE A 78 -9.28 -4.85 0.61
C ILE A 78 -10.30 -5.98 0.75
N GLY A 79 -11.59 -5.68 0.57
CA GLY A 79 -12.66 -6.67 0.68
C GLY A 79 -12.58 -7.77 -0.39
N LYS A 80 -12.13 -7.43 -1.60
CA LYS A 80 -11.92 -8.37 -2.71
C LYS A 80 -10.65 -9.19 -2.54
N GLU A 81 -9.53 -8.54 -2.22
CA GLU A 81 -8.20 -9.15 -2.26
C GLU A 81 -7.78 -9.79 -0.95
N ARG A 82 -8.37 -9.37 0.17
CA ARG A 82 -8.08 -9.85 1.54
C ARG A 82 -6.57 -9.88 1.86
N PRO A 83 -5.87 -8.74 1.79
CA PRO A 83 -4.47 -8.68 2.18
C PRO A 83 -4.32 -8.93 3.69
N ASP A 84 -3.25 -9.61 4.10
CA ASP A 84 -2.94 -9.83 5.52
C ASP A 84 -2.38 -8.55 6.15
N ALA A 85 -1.74 -7.72 5.33
CA ALA A 85 -1.09 -6.50 5.78
C ALA A 85 -1.13 -5.37 4.74
N VAL A 86 -1.03 -4.14 5.23
CA VAL A 86 -0.84 -2.93 4.43
C VAL A 86 0.50 -2.29 4.77
N LEU A 87 1.21 -1.82 3.74
CA LEU A 87 2.48 -1.11 3.86
C LEU A 87 2.27 0.35 3.42
N PRO A 88 2.08 1.30 4.36
CA PRO A 88 1.53 2.62 4.05
C PRO A 88 2.58 3.68 3.71
N ASN A 89 3.86 3.41 3.99
CA ASN A 89 4.95 4.39 3.94
C ASN A 89 5.59 4.56 2.55
N LEU A 90 5.08 3.87 1.53
CA LEU A 90 5.59 3.98 0.15
C LEU A 90 4.78 4.95 -0.72
N GLY A 91 3.64 5.43 -0.22
CA GLY A 91 2.77 6.38 -0.91
C GLY A 91 2.90 7.82 -0.43
N GLY A 92 3.99 8.15 0.27
CA GLY A 92 4.15 9.47 0.88
C GLY A 92 3.06 9.79 1.92
N GLN A 93 2.72 11.06 2.06
CA GLN A 93 1.69 11.50 2.99
C GLN A 93 0.31 10.96 2.60
N ASN A 94 0.05 10.82 1.30
CA ASN A 94 -1.23 10.30 0.80
C ASN A 94 -1.47 8.85 1.29
N GLY A 95 -0.47 7.97 1.13
CA GLY A 95 -0.55 6.59 1.61
C GLY A 95 -0.75 6.48 3.13
N LEU A 96 -0.05 7.31 3.90
CA LEU A 96 -0.19 7.37 5.35
C LEU A 96 -1.58 7.85 5.78
N ASN A 97 -2.07 8.94 5.20
CA ASN A 97 -3.38 9.52 5.50
C ASN A 97 -4.51 8.54 5.17
N LEU A 98 -4.47 7.88 4.02
CA LEU A 98 -5.48 6.90 3.62
C LEU A 98 -5.48 5.68 4.53
N THR A 99 -4.30 5.21 4.96
CA THR A 99 -4.20 4.11 5.92
C THR A 99 -4.79 4.50 7.26
N LEU A 100 -4.52 5.71 7.75
CA LEU A 100 -5.10 6.23 8.98
C LEU A 100 -6.62 6.38 8.86
N GLU A 101 -7.12 6.85 7.72
CA GLU A 101 -8.56 6.95 7.45
C GLU A 101 -9.23 5.57 7.49
N LEU A 102 -8.65 4.57 6.84
CA LEU A 102 -9.13 3.18 6.87
C LEU A 102 -9.09 2.59 8.28
N TYR A 103 -8.05 2.89 9.05
CA TYR A 103 -7.95 2.50 10.46
C TYR A 103 -9.07 3.12 11.30
N LYS A 104 -9.25 4.45 11.21
CA LYS A 104 -10.30 5.20 11.93
C LYS A 104 -11.71 4.75 11.57
N LYS A 105 -11.93 4.34 10.32
CA LYS A 105 -13.20 3.76 9.85
C LYS A 105 -13.41 2.30 10.27
N GLY A 106 -12.45 1.68 10.97
CA GLY A 106 -12.52 0.27 11.37
C GLY A 106 -12.40 -0.72 10.21
N VAL A 107 -12.00 -0.25 9.01
CA VAL A 107 -11.89 -1.10 7.82
C VAL A 107 -10.77 -2.11 8.01
N LEU A 108 -9.59 -1.66 8.47
CA LEU A 108 -8.46 -2.57 8.67
C LEU A 108 -8.79 -3.66 9.69
N GLU A 109 -9.46 -3.32 10.80
CA GLU A 109 -9.91 -4.28 11.80
C GLU A 109 -10.95 -5.26 11.23
N LYS A 110 -11.98 -4.74 10.55
CA LYS A 110 -13.05 -5.53 9.89
C LYS A 110 -12.50 -6.61 8.96
N TYR A 111 -11.40 -6.33 8.26
CA TYR A 111 -10.77 -7.25 7.31
C TYR A 111 -9.53 -7.97 7.88
N GLY A 112 -9.14 -7.71 9.13
CA GLY A 112 -7.97 -8.32 9.76
C GLY A 112 -6.62 -7.88 9.20
N VAL A 113 -6.55 -6.70 8.57
CA VAL A 113 -5.36 -6.18 7.89
C VAL A 113 -4.41 -5.51 8.89
N LYS A 114 -3.17 -6.00 8.98
CA LYS A 114 -2.13 -5.44 9.87
C LYS A 114 -1.41 -4.28 9.19
N ILE A 115 -1.09 -3.22 9.93
CA ILE A 115 -0.20 -2.16 9.42
C ILE A 115 1.25 -2.59 9.65
N LEU A 116 2.08 -2.53 8.59
CA LEU A 116 3.50 -2.83 8.66
C LEU A 116 4.37 -1.56 8.60
N GLY A 117 5.52 -1.61 9.27
CA GLY A 117 6.55 -0.57 9.23
C GLY A 117 6.27 0.62 10.15
N VAL A 118 5.03 1.12 10.20
CA VAL A 118 4.63 2.28 11.03
C VAL A 118 3.53 1.86 12.00
N GLN A 119 3.62 2.26 13.27
CA GLN A 119 2.53 2.07 14.22
C GLN A 119 1.43 3.10 13.94
N ALA A 120 0.15 2.70 14.03
CA ALA A 120 -1.00 3.59 13.80
C ALA A 120 -0.91 4.87 14.64
N ASP A 121 -0.49 4.74 15.90
CA ASP A 121 -0.28 5.85 16.85
C ASP A 121 0.80 6.84 16.40
N ALA A 122 1.77 6.39 15.61
CA ALA A 122 2.80 7.26 15.04
C ALA A 122 2.27 8.05 13.83
N ILE A 123 1.25 7.52 13.13
CA ILE A 123 0.59 8.22 12.02
C ILE A 123 -0.34 9.32 12.55
N GLU A 124 -0.93 9.16 13.75
CA GLU A 124 -1.75 10.23 14.36
C GLU A 124 -0.94 11.42 14.89
N ARG A 125 0.37 11.25 15.14
CA ARG A 125 1.23 12.26 15.77
C ARG A 125 2.04 13.11 14.78
N GLY A 126 2.07 12.75 13.50
CA GLY A 126 2.80 13.45 12.44
C GLY A 126 1.84 14.14 11.48
#